data_AF-A0A8S1VN92-F1
#
_entry.id   AF-A0A8S1VN92-F1
#
_cell.length_a   1.000
_cell.length_b   1.000
_cell.length_c   1.000
_cell.angle_alpha   90.00
_cell.angle_beta   90.00
_cell.angle_gamma   90.00
#
_symmetry.space_group_name_H-M   'P 1'
#
loop_
_entity.id
_entity.type
_entity.pdbx_description
1 polymer ?
#
loop_
_entity_poly.entity_id
_entity_poly.type
_entity_poly.pdbx_seq_one_letter_code
_entity_poly.pdbx_strand_id
1 'polypeptide(L)'
;MFISAPGCVFMTYLGFMIAIGSETVYVVPHSRIEGAFALFITAVLYAIFFAISYNSEYSQVQRQQNVDEWINSQEIREAEMELQNLPKQKPTEQQSEDLQ
;
A
#
# COMPACT_ATOMS: atom_id res chain seq x y z
N MET A 1 -2.72 6.72 -8.42
CA MET A 1 -3.95 6.45 -7.64
C MET A 1 -4.78 7.71 -7.36
N PHE A 2 -4.20 8.78 -6.79
CA PHE A 2 -4.91 10.02 -6.42
C PHE A 2 -5.67 10.75 -7.54
N ILE A 3 -5.23 10.63 -8.80
CA ILE A 3 -5.90 11.27 -9.95
C ILE A 3 -6.90 10.31 -10.61
N SER A 4 -6.56 9.01 -10.67
CA SER A 4 -7.36 8.02 -11.38
C SER A 4 -8.65 7.64 -10.65
N ALA A 5 -8.65 7.59 -9.32
CA ALA A 5 -9.86 7.32 -8.54
C ALA A 5 -10.95 8.40 -8.70
N PRO A 6 -10.67 9.70 -8.43
CA PRO A 6 -11.67 10.74 -8.63
C PRO A 6 -12.04 10.92 -10.11
N GLY A 7 -11.09 10.73 -11.03
CA GLY A 7 -11.35 10.76 -12.47
C GLY A 7 -12.34 9.68 -12.91
N CYS A 8 -12.22 8.46 -12.40
CA CYS A 8 -13.16 7.37 -12.68
C CYS A 8 -14.58 7.73 -12.20
N VAL A 9 -14.73 8.16 -10.94
CA VAL A 9 -16.04 8.50 -10.36
C VAL A 9 -16.70 9.64 -11.12
N PHE A 10 -15.93 10.69 -11.44
CA PHE A 10 -16.44 11.87 -12.13
C PHE A 10 -16.90 11.56 -13.57
N MET A 11 -16.10 10.79 -14.32
CA MET A 11 -16.43 10.41 -15.69
C MET A 11 -17.64 9.45 -15.73
N THR A 12 -17.76 8.52 -14.78
CA THR A 12 -18.95 7.66 -14.66
C THR A 12 -20.20 8.48 -14.35
N TYR A 13 -20.12 9.39 -13.38
CA TYR A 13 -21.26 10.25 -13.00
C TYR A 13 -21.72 11.14 -14.15
N LEU A 14 -20.78 11.79 -14.86
CA LEU A 14 -21.10 12.59 -16.04
C LEU A 14 -21.67 11.73 -17.18
N GLY A 15 -21.13 10.53 -17.41
CA GLY A 15 -21.66 9.59 -18.40
C GLY A 15 -23.11 9.23 -18.13
N PHE A 16 -23.46 8.94 -16.87
CA PHE A 16 -24.85 8.71 -16.46
C PHE A 16 -25.74 9.93 -16.66
N MET A 17 -25.29 11.11 -16.24
CA MET A 17 -26.05 12.35 -16.38
C MET A 17 -26.36 12.70 -17.85
N ILE A 18 -25.41 12.47 -18.76
CA ILE A 18 -25.62 12.65 -20.20
C ILE A 18 -26.56 11.57 -20.76
N ALA A 19 -26.42 10.31 -20.33
CA ALA A 19 -27.25 9.21 -20.79
C ALA A 19 -28.73 9.39 -20.44
N ILE A 20 -29.03 9.86 -19.22
CA ILE A 20 -30.40 10.16 -18.78
C ILE A 20 -30.93 11.49 -19.33
N GLY A 21 -30.07 12.28 -19.97
CA GLY A 21 -30.42 13.60 -20.50
C GLY A 21 -30.76 14.61 -19.40
N SER A 22 -30.03 14.56 -18.28
CA SER A 22 -30.29 15.43 -17.13
C SER A 22 -30.11 16.91 -17.49
N GLU A 23 -31.07 17.74 -17.08
CA GLU A 23 -31.03 19.20 -17.25
C GLU A 23 -29.96 19.88 -16.40
N THR A 24 -29.38 19.15 -15.43
CA THR A 24 -28.32 19.67 -14.56
C THR A 24 -26.96 19.76 -15.25
N VAL A 25 -26.81 19.18 -16.44
CA VAL A 25 -25.55 19.17 -17.20
C VAL A 25 -25.69 20.07 -18.44
N TYR A 26 -24.99 21.20 -18.42
CA TYR A 26 -24.96 22.17 -19.52
C TYR A 26 -24.17 21.71 -20.75
N VAL A 27 -23.52 20.55 -20.68
CA VAL A 27 -22.80 19.96 -21.80
C VAL A 27 -23.79 19.19 -22.66
N VAL A 28 -24.16 19.76 -23.81
CA VAL A 28 -25.04 19.14 -24.79
C VAL A 28 -24.18 18.49 -25.88
N PRO A 29 -23.92 17.17 -25.83
CA PRO A 29 -23.23 16.50 -26.92
C PRO A 29 -24.12 16.44 -28.17
N HIS A 30 -23.49 16.42 -29.35
CA HIS A 30 -24.19 16.24 -30.63
C HIS A 30 -25.05 14.96 -30.64
N SER A 31 -24.54 13.90 -30.02
CA SER A 31 -25.27 12.65 -29.77
C SER A 31 -25.11 12.28 -28.30
N ARG A 32 -26.23 12.19 -27.57
CA ARG A 32 -26.23 11.79 -26.15
C ARG A 32 -25.66 10.39 -25.96
N ILE A 33 -25.97 9.48 -26.87
CA ILE A 33 -25.52 8.09 -26.84
C ILE A 33 -24.00 8.04 -27.02
N GLU A 34 -23.47 8.71 -28.04
CA GLU A 34 -22.03 8.72 -28.32
C GLU A 34 -21.24 9.43 -27.20
N GLY A 35 -21.76 10.56 -26.70
CA GLY A 35 -21.15 11.30 -25.60
C GLY A 35 -21.09 10.50 -24.30
N ALA A 36 -22.20 9.84 -23.92
CA ALA A 36 -22.21 8.97 -22.76
C ALA A 36 -21.26 7.78 -22.94
N PHE A 37 -21.27 7.13 -24.11
CA PHE A 37 -20.42 5.98 -24.39
C PHE A 37 -18.93 6.33 -24.32
N ALA A 38 -18.52 7.49 -24.85
CA ALA A 38 -17.15 7.98 -24.76
C ALA A 38 -16.71 8.23 -23.30
N LEU A 39 -17.60 8.78 -22.47
CA LEU A 39 -17.33 9.00 -21.04
C LEU A 39 -17.21 7.69 -20.27
N PHE A 40 -18.05 6.70 -20.58
CA PHE A 40 -17.96 5.36 -19.97
C PHE A 40 -16.67 4.65 -20.36
N ILE A 41 -16.24 4.70 -21.62
CA ILE A 41 -14.94 4.16 -22.04
C ILE A 41 -13.80 4.84 -21.27
N THR A 42 -13.85 6.16 -21.14
CA THR A 42 -12.84 6.94 -20.42
C THR A 42 -12.81 6.56 -18.94
N ALA A 43 -13.96 6.34 -18.30
CA ALA A 43 -14.04 5.85 -16.93
C ALA A 43 -13.40 4.46 -16.77
N VAL A 44 -13.62 3.54 -17.72
CA VAL A 44 -12.97 2.22 -17.72
C VAL A 44 -11.45 2.35 -17.82
N LEU A 45 -10.93 3.24 -18.68
CA LEU A 45 -9.49 3.49 -18.76
C LEU A 45 -8.92 4.01 -17.43
N TYR A 46 -9.62 4.95 -16.78
CA TYR A 46 -9.23 5.42 -15.45
C TYR A 46 -9.24 4.29 -14.39
N ALA A 47 -10.21 3.38 -14.46
CA ALA A 47 -10.27 2.21 -13.58
C ALA A 47 -9.07 1.25 -13.80
N ILE A 48 -8.68 1.03 -15.06
CA ILE A 48 -7.48 0.22 -15.40
C ILE A 48 -6.22 0.89 -14.84
N PHE A 49 -6.05 2.20 -15.05
CA PHE A 49 -4.90 2.93 -14.48
C PHE A 49 -4.88 2.92 -12.95
N PHE A 50 -6.06 2.97 -12.31
CA PHE A 50 -6.18 2.83 -10.87
C PHE A 50 -5.75 1.44 -10.41
N ALA A 51 -6.21 0.36 -11.05
CA ALA A 51 -5.84 -1.01 -10.70
C ALA A 51 -4.33 -1.26 -10.84
N ILE A 52 -3.71 -0.79 -11.93
CA ILE A 52 -2.26 -0.89 -12.14
C ILE A 52 -1.50 -0.12 -11.07
N SER A 53 -1.91 1.12 -10.79
CA SER A 53 -1.28 1.96 -9.75
C SER A 53 -1.36 1.28 -8.39
N TYR A 54 -2.54 0.77 -8.03
CA TYR A 54 -2.78 0.10 -6.75
C TYR A 54 -1.91 -1.14 -6.58
N ASN A 55 -1.80 -1.97 -7.62
CA ASN A 55 -0.96 -3.16 -7.58
C ASN A 55 0.54 -2.80 -7.46
N SER A 56 0.99 -1.75 -8.15
CA SER A 56 2.37 -1.28 -8.07
C SER A 56 2.75 -0.77 -6.67
N GLU A 57 1.82 -0.08 -6.01
CA GLU A 57 2.00 0.45 -4.66
C GLU A 57 2.02 -0.68 -3.63
N TYR A 58 1.08 -1.62 -3.73
CA TYR A 58 1.04 -2.78 -2.85
C TYR A 58 2.30 -3.66 -2.98
N SER A 59 2.79 -3.88 -4.21
CA SER A 59 4.01 -4.64 -4.45
C SER A 59 5.26 -3.97 -3.85
N GLN A 60 5.34 -2.64 -3.87
CA GLN A 60 6.45 -1.91 -3.26
C GLN A 60 6.42 -1.97 -1.73
N VAL A 61 5.24 -1.82 -1.13
CA VAL A 61 5.06 -1.94 0.33
C VAL A 61 5.42 -3.35 0.82
N GLN A 62 4.97 -4.39 0.12
CA GLN A 62 5.30 -5.77 0.47
C GLN A 62 6.81 -6.06 0.34
N ARG A 63 7.48 -5.43 -0.63
CA ARG A 63 8.94 -5.54 -0.79
C ARG A 63 9.68 -4.83 0.35
N GLN A 64 9.23 -3.65 0.76
CA GLN A 64 9.83 -2.94 1.90
C GLN A 64 9.68 -3.71 3.21
N GLN A 65 8.47 -4.21 3.51
CA GLN A 65 8.24 -5.00 4.73
C GLN A 65 9.13 -6.25 4.80
N ASN A 66 9.30 -6.97 3.69
CA ASN A 66 10.20 -8.12 3.65
C ASN A 66 11.68 -7.75 3.85
N VAL A 67 12.11 -6.58 3.38
CA VAL A 67 13.49 -6.08 3.59
C VAL A 67 13.68 -5.66 5.04
N ASP A 68 12.72 -4.96 5.63
CA ASP A 68 12.79 -4.53 7.02
C ASP A 68 12.78 -5.72 7.99
N GLU A 69 11.93 -6.72 7.75
CA GLU A 69 11.94 -7.99 8.50
C GLU A 69 13.27 -8.73 8.35
N TRP A 70 13.82 -8.76 7.13
CA TRP A 70 15.11 -9.39 6.88
C TRP A 70 16.26 -8.67 7.61
N ILE A 71 16.31 -7.34 7.58
CA ILE A 71 17.32 -6.54 8.30
C ILE A 71 17.22 -6.79 9.80
N ASN A 72 16.02 -6.70 10.37
CA ASN A 72 15.80 -6.93 11.80
C ASN A 72 16.20 -8.36 12.21
N SER A 73 15.94 -9.35 11.35
CA SER A 73 16.35 -10.74 11.61
C SER A 73 17.87 -10.94 11.63
N GLN A 74 18.63 -10.17 10.85
CA GLN A 74 20.10 -10.22 10.87
C GLN A 74 20.66 -9.53 12.12
N GLU A 75 20.10 -8.37 12.48
CA GLU A 75 20.52 -7.60 13.65
C GLU A 75 20.31 -8.39 14.96
N ILE A 76 19.18 -9.10 15.09
CA ILE A 76 18.94 -10.02 16.22
C ILE A 76 19.97 -11.16 16.23
N ARG A 77 20.31 -11.69 15.05
CA ARG A 77 21.23 -12.83 14.93
C ARG A 77 22.67 -12.44 15.24
N GLU A 78 23.07 -11.22 14.88
CA GLU A 78 24.37 -10.64 15.28
C GLU A 78 24.40 -10.34 16.79
N ALA A 79 23.33 -9.77 17.35
CA ALA A 79 23.22 -9.52 18.78
C ALA A 79 23.27 -10.82 19.61
N GLU A 80 22.62 -11.91 19.14
CA GLU A 80 22.72 -13.23 19.77
C GLU A 80 24.15 -13.79 19.73
N MET A 81 24.88 -13.60 18.63
CA MET A 81 26.28 -14.04 18.53
C MET A 81 27.22 -13.20 19.41
N GLU A 82 26.98 -11.90 19.60
CA GLU A 82 27.72 -11.09 20.56
C GLU A 82 27.42 -11.49 22.02
N LEU A 83 26.15 -11.75 22.36
CA LEU A 83 25.76 -12.25 23.68
C LEU A 83 26.36 -13.61 24.00
N GLN A 84 26.55 -14.47 22.99
CA GLN A 84 27.18 -15.77 23.17
C GLN A 84 28.72 -15.68 23.35
N ASN A 85 29.33 -14.55 22.98
CA ASN A 85 30.75 -14.25 23.20
C ASN A 85 31.03 -13.52 24.51
N LEU A 86 30.01 -13.19 25.32
CA LEU A 86 30.25 -12.77 26.70
C LEU A 86 30.81 -13.97 27.47
N PRO A 87 32.00 -13.85 28.09
CA PRO A 87 32.58 -14.94 28.85
C PRO A 87 31.59 -15.33 29.95
N LYS A 88 31.18 -16.60 29.96
CA LYS A 88 30.40 -17.19 31.06
C LYS A 88 31.08 -16.78 32.36
N GLN A 89 30.49 -15.83 33.09
CA GLN A 89 30.87 -15.59 34.48
C GLN A 89 30.62 -16.91 35.19
N LYS A 90 31.72 -17.61 35.51
CA LYS A 90 31.69 -18.75 36.42
C LYS A 90 31.06 -18.24 37.72
N PRO A 91 30.07 -18.94 38.30
CA PRO A 91 29.62 -18.62 39.64
C PRO A 91 30.86 -18.75 40.54
N THR A 92 31.31 -17.62 41.08
CA THR A 92 32.32 -17.62 42.12
C THR A 92 31.58 -18.03 43.39
N GLU A 93 31.72 -19.30 43.77
CA GLU A 93 31.39 -19.78 45.11
C GLU A 93 32.36 -19.12 46.09
N GLN A 94 32.05 -17.89 46.49
CA GLN A 94 32.74 -17.20 47.57
C GLN A 94 32.13 -17.66 48.90
N GLN A 95 32.75 -18.70 49.46
CA GLN A 95 33.28 -18.69 50.82
C GLN A 95 32.33 -18.17 51.93
N SER A 96 31.57 -19.07 52.53
CA SER A 96 31.00 -18.90 53.86
C SER A 96 31.41 -20.10 54.74
N GLU A 97 32.71 -20.18 55.03
CA GLU A 97 33.21 -20.75 56.28
C GLU A 97 33.59 -19.57 57.18
N ASP A 98 33.44 -19.77 58.49
CA ASP A 98 33.63 -18.83 59.60
C ASP A 98 32.45 -17.89 59.94
N LEU A 99 31.53 -18.44 60.74
CA LEU A 99 31.11 -17.77 61.97
C LEU A 99 30.82 -18.84 63.04
N GLN A 100 31.82 -19.04 63.90
CA GLN A 100 31.68 -19.60 65.25
C GLN A 100 30.88 -18.65 66.14
#